data_AF-A0A099L9C5-F1
#
_entry.id   AF-A0A099L9C5-F1
#
_cell.length_a   1.000
_cell.length_b   1.000
_cell.length_c   1.000
_cell.angle_alpha   90.00
_cell.angle_beta   90.00
_cell.angle_gamma   90.00
#
_symmetry.space_group_name_H-M   'P 1'
#
loop_
_entity.id
_entity.type
_entity.pdbx_description
1 polymer ?
#
loop_
_entity_poly.entity_id
_entity_poly.type
_entity_poly.pdbx_seq_one_letter_code
_entity_poly.pdbx_strand_id
1 'polypeptide(L)'
;MTKITFIEANGKHKTVEAENGLSLMVAAMENNITGIPAICNGCCSCGTCLVEFSREDLALTSTKYFGEEQVLEKLKNSNSKSRLACQVIVSDKLANSRVQVI
;
A
#
# COMPACT_ATOMS: atom_id res chain seq x y z
N MET A 1 -12.00 11.96 1.78
CA MET A 1 -11.79 10.57 2.21
C MET A 1 -12.14 9.68 1.03
N THR A 2 -11.39 8.60 0.83
CA THR A 2 -11.62 7.58 -0.19
C THR A 2 -11.78 6.23 0.47
N LYS A 3 -12.82 5.48 0.11
CA LYS A 3 -13.04 4.12 0.59
C LYS A 3 -12.05 3.15 -0.04
N ILE A 4 -11.29 2.44 0.78
CA ILE A 4 -10.30 1.44 0.34
C ILE A 4 -10.46 0.18 1.17
N THR A 5 -10.36 -0.99 0.55
CA THR A 5 -10.45 -2.28 1.25
C THR A 5 -9.08 -2.91 1.37
N PHE A 6 -8.58 -3.02 2.60
CA PHE A 6 -7.39 -3.80 2.92
C PHE A 6 -7.75 -5.26 3.08
N ILE A 7 -6.93 -6.14 2.53
CA ILE A 7 -6.98 -7.58 2.73
C ILE A 7 -5.73 -7.96 3.52
N GLU A 8 -5.91 -8.33 4.78
CA GLU A 8 -4.83 -8.75 5.66
C GLU A 8 -4.29 -10.13 5.23
N ALA A 9 -3.09 -10.50 5.67
CA ALA A 9 -2.46 -11.78 5.31
C ALA A 9 -3.27 -13.02 5.77
N ASN A 10 -4.13 -12.87 6.78
CA ASN A 10 -5.04 -13.90 7.26
C ASN A 10 -6.35 -14.00 6.45
N GLY A 11 -6.50 -13.20 5.38
CA GLY A 11 -7.70 -13.14 4.54
C GLY A 11 -8.83 -12.26 5.09
N LYS A 12 -8.68 -11.67 6.29
CA LYS A 12 -9.64 -10.70 6.80
C LYS A 12 -9.62 -9.45 5.94
N HIS A 13 -10.81 -8.92 5.66
CA HIS A 13 -10.96 -7.68 4.91
C HIS A 13 -11.44 -6.56 5.84
N LYS A 14 -10.86 -5.37 5.67
CA LYS A 14 -11.34 -4.16 6.35
C LYS A 14 -11.43 -3.02 5.35
N THR A 15 -12.63 -2.50 5.17
CA THR A 15 -12.87 -1.27 4.41
C THR A 15 -12.73 -0.08 5.33
N VAL A 16 -11.96 0.92 4.89
CA VAL A 16 -11.63 2.11 5.67
C VAL A 16 -11.90 3.37 4.83
N GLU A 17 -12.17 4.47 5.50
CA GLU A 17 -12.15 5.80 4.91
C GLU A 17 -10.71 6.33 5.04
N ALA A 18 -9.99 6.42 3.93
CA ALA A 18 -8.61 6.90 3.88
C ALA A 18 -8.57 8.39 3.49
N GLU A 19 -7.76 9.19 4.17
CA GLU A 19 -7.63 10.62 3.84
C GLU A 19 -6.85 10.84 2.54
N ASN A 20 -7.42 11.64 1.64
CA ASN A 20 -6.79 11.97 0.36
C ASN A 20 -5.55 12.84 0.61
N GLY A 21 -4.49 12.60 -0.15
CA GLY A 21 -3.21 13.30 0.03
C GLY A 21 -2.28 12.65 1.07
N LEU A 22 -2.78 11.75 1.92
CA LEU A 22 -1.94 10.92 2.79
C LEU A 22 -1.52 9.63 2.08
N SER A 23 -0.53 8.93 2.63
CA SER A 23 -0.11 7.63 2.10
C SER A 23 -1.05 6.50 2.53
N LEU A 24 -1.13 5.43 1.74
CA LEU A 24 -1.86 4.21 2.12
C LEU A 24 -1.33 3.58 3.41
N MET A 25 -0.04 3.75 3.70
CA MET A 25 0.55 3.29 4.96
C MET A 25 -0.02 4.04 6.17
N VAL A 26 -0.23 5.36 6.07
CA VAL A 26 -0.89 6.13 7.14
C VAL A 26 -2.33 5.66 7.33
N ALA A 27 -3.09 5.53 6.24
CA ALA A 27 -4.46 5.02 6.29
C ALA A 27 -4.55 3.63 6.93
N ALA A 28 -3.60 2.75 6.64
CA ALA A 28 -3.49 1.43 7.25
C ALA A 28 -3.22 1.52 8.77
N MET A 29 -2.28 2.35 9.19
CA MET A 29 -1.91 2.52 10.60
C MET A 29 -3.05 3.11 11.42
N GLU A 30 -3.67 4.20 10.96
CA GLU A 30 -4.81 4.85 11.64
C GLU A 30 -6.00 3.90 11.82
N ASN A 31 -6.15 2.97 10.88
CA ASN A 31 -7.22 1.98 10.90
C ASN A 31 -6.79 0.63 11.49
N ASN A 32 -5.62 0.53 12.14
CA ASN A 32 -5.12 -0.69 12.78
C ASN A 32 -5.12 -1.91 11.83
N ILE A 33 -4.73 -1.72 10.57
CA ILE A 33 -4.50 -2.82 9.62
C ILE A 33 -3.22 -3.54 10.01
N THR A 34 -3.30 -4.86 10.20
CA THR A 34 -2.13 -5.66 10.58
C THR A 34 -1.23 -5.94 9.37
N GLY A 35 0.04 -6.30 9.62
CA GLY A 35 0.98 -6.66 8.55
C GLY A 35 1.70 -5.47 7.89
N ILE A 36 1.52 -4.24 8.39
CA ILE A 36 2.27 -3.06 7.92
C ILE A 36 3.08 -2.47 9.09
N PRO A 37 4.24 -3.04 9.46
CA PRO A 37 5.08 -2.51 10.54
C PRO A 37 5.62 -1.10 10.33
N ALA A 38 5.80 -0.68 9.08
CA ALA A 38 6.27 0.67 8.73
C ALA A 38 7.56 1.13 9.43
N ILE A 39 8.56 0.25 9.60
CA ILE A 39 9.77 0.48 10.42
C ILE A 39 10.51 1.80 10.12
N CYS A 40 10.59 2.19 8.83
CA CYS A 40 11.28 3.43 8.44
C CYS A 40 10.38 4.68 8.41
N ASN A 41 9.15 4.61 8.93
CA ASN A 41 8.18 5.70 8.95
C ASN A 41 7.93 6.36 7.57
N GLY A 42 7.93 5.55 6.51
CA GLY A 42 7.65 6.02 5.15
C GLY A 42 8.83 6.58 4.37
N CYS A 43 10.06 6.52 4.87
CA CYS A 43 11.27 7.00 4.19
C CYS A 43 11.75 6.12 3.01
N CYS A 44 10.92 5.21 2.49
CA CYS A 44 11.26 4.30 1.39
C CYS A 44 12.61 3.57 1.57
N SER A 45 12.86 3.00 2.76
CA SER A 45 14.17 2.39 3.07
C SER A 45 14.13 0.97 3.67
N CYS A 46 12.96 0.43 4.04
CA CYS A 46 12.90 -0.88 4.71
C CYS A 46 12.13 -1.97 3.93
N GLY A 47 11.01 -1.66 3.28
CA GLY A 47 10.14 -2.65 2.63
C GLY A 47 9.03 -3.25 3.51
N THR A 48 8.95 -2.90 4.80
CA THR A 48 7.93 -3.44 5.75
C THR A 48 6.53 -2.83 5.61
N CYS A 49 6.25 -2.17 4.49
CA CYS A 49 4.91 -1.72 4.13
C CYS A 49 4.53 -2.28 2.75
N LEU A 50 5.04 -3.47 2.44
CA LEU A 50 4.80 -4.16 1.19
C LEU A 50 3.31 -4.48 1.07
N VAL A 51 2.72 -4.04 -0.03
CA VAL A 51 1.36 -4.35 -0.41
C VAL A 51 1.31 -4.77 -1.88
N GLU A 52 0.24 -5.44 -2.26
CA GLU A 52 -0.04 -5.84 -3.63
C GLU A 52 -1.42 -5.36 -4.06
N PHE A 53 -1.53 -4.98 -5.34
CA PHE A 53 -2.78 -4.56 -5.97
C PHE A 53 -3.24 -5.57 -7.02
N SER A 54 -4.52 -5.48 -7.41
CA SER A 54 -4.96 -5.99 -8.72
C SER A 54 -4.28 -5.21 -9.85
N ARG A 55 -4.30 -5.73 -11.08
CA ARG A 55 -3.75 -4.97 -12.23
C ARG A 55 -4.55 -3.71 -12.49
N GLU A 56 -5.87 -3.78 -12.31
CA GLU A 56 -6.78 -2.65 -12.49
C GLU A 56 -6.48 -1.54 -11.46
N ASP A 57 -6.37 -1.90 -10.17
CA ASP A 57 -6.12 -0.93 -9.11
C ASP A 57 -4.71 -0.35 -9.15
N LEU A 58 -3.71 -1.15 -9.56
CA LEU A 58 -2.35 -0.68 -9.73
C LEU A 58 -2.26 0.47 -10.74
N ALA A 59 -3.04 0.39 -11.83
CA ALA A 59 -3.07 1.43 -12.87
C ALA A 59 -3.64 2.77 -12.38
N LEU A 60 -4.35 2.77 -11.24
CA LEU A 60 -4.91 3.97 -10.60
C LEU A 60 -3.88 4.68 -9.70
N THR A 61 -2.81 3.98 -9.32
CA THR A 61 -1.71 4.51 -8.50
C THR A 61 -0.71 5.32 -9.33
N SER A 62 0.13 6.12 -8.66
CA SER A 62 1.30 6.73 -9.30
C SER A 62 2.26 5.65 -9.83
N THR A 63 3.09 5.97 -10.82
CA THR A 63 4.18 5.05 -11.20
C THR A 63 5.18 4.90 -10.06
N LYS A 64 5.81 3.72 -9.96
CA LYS A 64 6.95 3.55 -9.08
C LYS A 64 8.05 4.53 -9.51
N TYR A 65 8.71 5.14 -8.55
CA TYR A 65 9.93 5.88 -8.82
C TYR A 65 11.14 5.00 -8.51
N PHE A 66 12.30 5.37 -9.03
CA PHE A 66 13.53 4.56 -8.96
C PHE A 66 13.93 4.10 -7.55
N GLY A 67 13.69 4.92 -6.51
CA GLY A 67 13.99 4.52 -5.14
C GLY A 67 13.07 3.41 -4.61
N GLU A 68 11.79 3.46 -4.97
CA GLU A 68 10.83 2.39 -4.62
C GLU A 68 11.22 1.07 -5.30
N GLU A 69 11.59 1.13 -6.59
CA GLU A 69 12.02 -0.04 -7.37
C GLU A 69 13.23 -0.73 -6.74
N GLN A 70 14.26 0.02 -6.38
CA GLN A 70 15.47 -0.52 -5.73
C GLN A 70 15.20 -1.21 -4.39
N VAL A 71 14.18 -0.74 -3.65
CA VAL A 71 13.77 -1.42 -2.41
C VAL A 71 13.03 -2.69 -2.75
N LEU A 72 12.06 -2.63 -3.67
CA LEU A 72 11.25 -3.79 -4.05
C LEU A 72 12.08 -4.93 -4.63
N GLU A 73 13.10 -4.65 -5.45
CA GLU A 73 14.01 -5.66 -6.04
C GLU A 73 14.75 -6.49 -4.98
N LYS A 74 14.94 -5.96 -3.77
CA LYS A 74 15.62 -6.65 -2.66
C LYS A 74 14.67 -7.56 -1.88
N LEU A 75 13.35 -7.45 -2.08
CA LEU A 75 12.34 -8.21 -1.35
C LEU A 75 11.97 -9.48 -2.12
N LYS A 76 12.12 -10.65 -1.49
CA LYS A 76 11.78 -11.95 -2.12
C LYS A 76 10.30 -12.08 -2.50
N ASN A 77 9.41 -11.40 -1.78
CA ASN A 77 7.97 -11.51 -1.94
C ASN A 77 7.40 -10.41 -2.86
N SER A 78 8.24 -9.55 -3.45
CA SER A 78 7.78 -8.53 -4.37
C SER A 78 7.55 -9.10 -5.77
N ASN A 79 6.65 -8.47 -6.52
CA ASN A 79 6.42 -8.73 -7.93
C ASN A 79 5.93 -7.45 -8.63
N SER A 80 5.55 -7.57 -9.91
CA SER A 80 5.10 -6.44 -10.74
C SER A 80 3.92 -5.65 -10.17
N LYS A 81 3.05 -6.31 -9.36
CA LYS A 81 1.88 -5.71 -8.71
C LYS A 81 2.17 -5.17 -7.32
N SER A 82 3.38 -5.38 -6.80
CA SER A 82 3.77 -4.88 -5.48
C SER A 82 4.01 -3.37 -5.49
N ARG A 83 3.74 -2.75 -4.35
CA ARG A 83 4.08 -1.35 -4.02
C ARG A 83 4.51 -1.28 -2.57
N LEU A 84 5.20 -0.20 -2.22
CA LEU A 84 5.34 0.21 -0.83
C LEU A 84 4.16 1.13 -0.50
N ALA A 85 3.32 0.74 0.46
CA ALA A 85 2.11 1.51 0.82
C ALA A 85 2.42 2.96 1.22
N CYS A 86 3.63 3.23 1.74
CA CYS A 86 4.07 4.58 2.07
C CYS A 86 4.34 5.47 0.85
N GLN A 87 4.56 4.88 -0.33
CA GLN A 87 4.81 5.59 -1.58
C GLN A 87 3.56 5.71 -2.47
N VAL A 88 2.43 5.16 -2.02
CA VAL A 88 1.15 5.30 -2.70
C VAL A 88 0.33 6.37 -1.98
N ILE A 89 0.08 7.48 -2.68
CA ILE A 89 -0.76 8.56 -2.17
C ILE A 89 -2.22 8.26 -2.47
N VAL A 90 -3.05 8.40 -1.43
CA VAL A 90 -4.50 8.22 -1.52
C VAL A 90 -5.10 9.35 -2.34
N SER A 91 -5.93 8.98 -3.32
CA SER A 91 -6.72 9.90 -4.14
C SER A 91 -8.05 9.25 -4.49
N ASP A 92 -9.00 10.04 -4.97
CA ASP A 92 -10.34 9.54 -5.35
C ASP A 92 -10.28 8.45 -6.45
N LYS A 93 -9.17 8.37 -7.20
CA LYS A 93 -8.94 7.31 -8.18
C LYS A 93 -8.90 5.92 -7.55
N LEU A 94 -8.54 5.80 -6.27
CA LEU A 94 -8.48 4.53 -5.55
C LEU A 94 -9.81 4.12 -4.91
N ALA A 95 -10.90 4.81 -5.24
CA ALA A 95 -12.21 4.49 -4.68
C ALA A 95 -12.60 3.04 -4.98
N ASN A 96 -12.88 2.30 -3.91
CA ASN A 96 -13.22 0.87 -3.92
C ASN A 96 -12.08 -0.08 -4.32
N SER A 97 -10.85 0.42 -4.44
CA SER A 97 -9.69 -0.41 -4.70
C SER A 97 -9.43 -1.40 -3.56
N ARG A 98 -8.84 -2.54 -3.91
CA ARG A 98 -8.48 -3.61 -2.98
C ARG A 98 -6.97 -3.73 -2.87
N VAL A 99 -6.48 -3.72 -1.64
CA VAL A 99 -5.04 -3.72 -1.33
C VAL A 99 -4.72 -4.93 -0.46
N GLN A 100 -3.92 -5.85 -0.97
CA GLN A 100 -3.45 -7.02 -0.23
C GLN A 100 -2.20 -6.68 0.57
N VAL A 101 -2.21 -6.98 1.87
CA VAL A 101 -1.03 -6.91 2.74
C VAL A 101 -0.26 -8.22 2.63
N ILE A 102 1.07 -8.12 2.48
CA ILE A 102 1.99 -9.25 2.21
C ILE A 102 2.85 -9.52 3.44
#